data_AF-A0A2J6S4Q2-F1
#
_entry.id   AF-A0A2J6S4Q2-F1
#
_cell.length_a   1.000
_cell.length_b   1.000
_cell.length_c   1.000
_cell.angle_alpha   90.00
_cell.angle_beta   90.00
_cell.angle_gamma   90.00
#
_symmetry.space_group_name_H-M   'P 1'
#
loop_
_entity.id
_entity.type
_entity.pdbx_description
1 polymer ?
#
loop_
_entity_poly.entity_id
_entity_poly.type
_entity_poly.pdbx_seq_one_letter_code
_entity_poly.pdbx_strand_id
1 'polypeptide(L)'
;LSSDLVWSGEEGINELDYTLVLTSSEKSEIQQALKFFSGLGLDGSQVTKDTFPLPTLQHRLHSLSRDLHQGRGFFTIRGLDPDEFSPEDNILVFLGISSYIAEKRAKQDDHGNLFAHIRQAKLPSVPQEDRPVRDSNLPSAFHTDMFCNVLAMQIRGCAASGGNHIIASAWNVYNELARTRKDLLEVLATPNWTFDHRGRLMEPDKRPLLYYHGGKVILNFVRQPIMGLANVARSNGLPTVTPQQVEALDAIQSIAEKHQHHLSMQLGDLIFINNLSILHAREGFQDDEENTRYLVRMWLKNESLAWKLPLPLQRGNERLFNSLDIEEKWNIRYQPRLRFPLRERLSP
;
A
#
# COMPACT_ATOMS: atom_id res chain seq x y z
N LEU A 1 -20.30 -0.96 14.73
CA LEU A 1 -19.07 -0.65 15.50
C LEU A 1 -19.04 0.85 15.80
N SER A 2 -18.49 1.24 16.95
CA SER A 2 -18.18 2.64 17.28
C SER A 2 -16.68 2.70 17.56
N SER A 3 -15.95 3.53 16.82
CA SER A 3 -14.48 3.62 16.79
C SER A 3 -14.07 4.79 15.90
N ASP A 4 -12.91 5.39 16.12
CA ASP A 4 -12.32 6.43 15.25
C ASP A 4 -12.00 5.94 13.83
N LEU A 5 -11.97 4.62 13.65
CA LEU A 5 -11.88 3.98 12.33
C LEU A 5 -13.18 4.08 11.53
N VAL A 6 -14.32 4.41 12.15
CA VAL A 6 -15.62 4.54 11.48
C VAL A 6 -15.79 6.00 11.09
N TRP A 7 -15.51 6.30 9.82
CA TRP A 7 -15.67 7.63 9.24
C TRP A 7 -16.19 7.55 7.80
N SER A 8 -16.79 8.64 7.33
CA SER A 8 -17.27 8.80 5.96
C SER A 8 -16.60 10.01 5.33
N GLY A 9 -16.09 9.87 4.11
CA GLY A 9 -15.60 11.02 3.33
C GLY A 9 -16.70 12.02 2.96
N GLU A 10 -17.98 11.58 2.89
CA GLU A 10 -19.13 12.47 2.63
C GLU A 10 -19.32 13.54 3.73
N GLU A 11 -18.88 13.24 4.94
CA GLU A 11 -18.96 14.17 6.08
C GLU A 11 -17.85 15.23 6.04
N GLY A 12 -16.89 15.08 5.10
CA GLY A 12 -15.74 15.94 4.95
C GLY A 12 -14.69 15.67 6.02
N ILE A 13 -13.52 15.17 5.62
CA ILE A 13 -12.37 15.04 6.52
C ILE A 13 -11.46 16.24 6.26
N ASN A 14 -11.27 17.08 7.28
CA ASN A 14 -10.38 18.23 7.16
C ASN A 14 -8.93 17.75 6.98
N GLU A 15 -8.24 18.31 5.98
CA GLU A 15 -6.86 17.97 5.67
C GLU A 15 -5.91 18.17 6.85
N LEU A 16 -6.16 19.19 7.66
CA LEU A 16 -5.37 19.49 8.86
C LEU A 16 -5.46 18.39 9.92
N ASP A 17 -6.53 17.59 9.92
CA ASP A 17 -6.74 16.54 10.91
C ASP A 17 -5.94 15.26 10.60
N TYR A 18 -5.45 15.11 9.37
CA TYR A 18 -4.63 13.97 8.95
C TYR A 18 -3.27 14.37 8.39
N THR A 19 -2.93 15.66 8.32
CA THR A 19 -1.66 16.13 7.75
C THR A 19 -0.75 16.72 8.80
N LEU A 20 0.40 16.08 9.00
CA LEU A 20 1.53 16.62 9.75
C LEU A 20 2.37 17.50 8.83
N VAL A 21 2.26 18.83 8.97
CA VAL A 21 3.17 19.75 8.28
C VAL A 21 4.48 19.84 9.08
N LEU A 22 5.60 19.54 8.42
CA LEU A 22 6.94 19.65 8.98
C LEU A 22 7.36 21.11 9.09
N THR A 23 7.87 21.50 10.26
CA THR A 23 8.46 22.82 10.47
C THR A 23 9.85 22.89 9.85
N SER A 24 10.39 24.10 9.65
CA SER A 24 11.75 24.28 9.14
C SER A 24 12.81 23.61 10.03
N SER A 25 12.61 23.60 11.35
CA SER A 25 13.53 22.92 12.28
C SER A 25 13.50 21.41 12.13
N GLU A 26 12.33 20.82 11.92
CA GLU A 26 12.17 19.37 11.71
C GLU A 26 12.73 18.92 10.36
N LYS A 27 12.58 19.72 9.31
CA LYS A 27 13.25 19.47 8.01
C LYS A 27 14.77 19.49 8.17
N SER A 28 15.30 20.47 8.91
CA SER A 28 16.72 20.56 9.21
C SER A 28 17.21 19.36 10.05
N GLU A 29 16.41 18.90 11.01
CA GLU A 29 16.70 17.69 11.79
C GLU A 29 16.77 16.45 10.90
N ILE A 30 15.84 16.27 9.95
CA ILE A 30 15.85 15.17 8.98
C ILE A 30 17.11 15.22 8.11
N GLN A 31 17.51 16.40 7.63
CA GLN A 31 18.75 16.58 6.87
C GLN A 31 20.00 16.25 7.70
N GLN A 32 20.00 16.59 8.99
CA GLN A 32 21.10 16.23 9.91
C GLN A 32 21.16 14.73 10.16
N ALA A 33 20.01 14.07 10.37
CA ALA A 33 19.92 12.63 10.54
C ALA A 33 20.39 11.88 9.29
N LEU A 34 20.05 12.37 8.10
CA LEU A 34 20.55 11.85 6.84
C LEU A 34 22.09 11.97 6.75
N LYS A 35 22.65 13.15 7.03
CA LYS A 35 24.11 13.35 7.05
C LYS A 35 24.81 12.44 8.06
N PHE A 36 24.23 12.27 9.24
CA PHE A 36 24.73 11.37 10.27
C PHE A 36 24.76 9.94 9.76
N PHE A 37 23.64 9.41 9.25
CA PHE A 37 23.55 8.05 8.72
C PHE A 37 24.56 7.81 7.59
N SER A 38 24.64 8.73 6.63
CA SER A 38 25.60 8.63 5.51
C SER A 38 27.05 8.61 5.99
N GLY A 39 27.37 9.31 7.08
CA GLY A 39 28.69 9.29 7.72
C GLY A 39 29.06 7.96 8.39
N LEU A 40 28.08 7.09 8.69
CA LEU A 40 28.32 5.77 9.26
C LEU A 40 28.79 4.73 8.23
N GLY A 41 28.58 4.99 6.93
CA GLY A 41 28.95 4.05 5.86
C GLY A 41 28.16 2.73 5.89
N LEU A 42 26.94 2.76 6.43
CA LEU A 42 26.06 1.59 6.55
C LEU A 42 25.16 1.43 5.32
N ASP A 43 24.66 0.21 5.12
CA ASP A 43 23.68 -0.08 4.07
C ASP A 43 22.28 0.40 4.46
N GLY A 44 21.44 0.70 3.47
CA GLY A 44 20.05 1.15 3.70
C GLY A 44 19.19 0.18 4.54
N SER A 45 19.54 -1.11 4.55
CA SER A 45 18.92 -2.13 5.42
C SER A 45 19.15 -1.88 6.91
N GLN A 46 20.17 -1.10 7.25
CA GLN A 46 20.57 -0.77 8.62
C GLN A 46 20.01 0.58 9.09
N VAL A 47 19.08 1.19 8.33
CA VAL A 47 18.34 2.38 8.77
C VAL A 47 17.35 2.00 9.88
N THR A 48 17.64 2.46 11.10
CA THR A 48 16.83 2.30 12.30
C THR A 48 16.69 3.66 13.01
N LYS A 49 15.92 3.70 14.11
CA LYS A 49 15.80 4.90 14.95
C LYS A 49 17.14 5.34 15.55
N ASP A 50 18.03 4.39 15.80
CA ASP A 50 19.34 4.64 16.41
C ASP A 50 20.36 5.16 15.38
N THR A 51 20.28 4.68 14.14
CA THR A 51 21.19 5.09 13.06
C THR A 51 20.65 6.30 12.26
N PHE A 52 19.36 6.63 12.40
CA PHE A 52 18.70 7.81 11.84
C PHE A 52 17.97 8.59 12.96
N PRO A 53 18.70 9.34 13.81
CA PRO A 53 18.14 9.93 15.02
C PRO A 53 17.29 11.18 14.70
N LEU A 54 16.06 11.20 15.22
CA LEU A 54 15.11 12.33 15.13
C LEU A 54 14.64 12.73 16.55
N PRO A 55 15.55 13.16 17.44
CA PRO A 55 15.27 13.37 18.87
C PRO A 55 14.08 14.29 19.17
N THR A 56 13.78 15.28 18.34
CA THR A 56 12.66 16.20 18.53
C THR A 56 11.41 15.76 17.78
N LEU A 57 11.56 15.35 16.52
CA LEU A 57 10.44 14.92 15.66
C LEU A 57 9.84 13.56 16.08
N GLN A 58 10.60 12.68 16.74
CA GLN A 58 10.16 11.32 17.12
C GLN A 58 8.84 11.29 17.90
N HIS A 59 8.57 12.29 18.75
CA HIS A 59 7.35 12.31 19.57
C HIS A 59 6.09 12.46 18.72
N ARG A 60 6.16 13.29 17.67
CA ARG A 60 5.07 13.47 16.70
C ARG A 60 4.89 12.21 15.86
N LEU A 61 6.00 11.61 15.39
CA LEU A 61 5.98 10.37 14.61
C LEU A 61 5.38 9.20 15.41
N HIS A 62 5.76 9.02 16.68
CA HIS A 62 5.15 8.01 17.54
C HIS A 62 3.66 8.26 17.78
N SER A 63 3.24 9.53 17.86
CA SER A 63 1.80 9.85 17.95
C SER A 63 1.05 9.45 16.68
N LEU A 64 1.59 9.76 15.51
CA LEU A 64 1.04 9.34 14.23
C LEU A 64 1.01 7.81 14.09
N SER A 65 2.05 7.11 14.55
CA SER A 65 2.07 5.65 14.57
C SER A 65 0.93 5.07 15.41
N ARG A 66 0.64 5.64 16.58
CA ARG A 66 -0.52 5.22 17.39
C ARG A 66 -1.85 5.51 16.67
N ASP A 67 -2.02 6.71 16.13
CA ASP A 67 -3.23 7.09 15.40
C ASP A 67 -3.49 6.21 14.16
N LEU A 68 -2.42 5.83 13.45
CA LEU A 68 -2.50 4.88 12.33
C LEU A 68 -3.05 3.50 12.76
N HIS A 69 -2.65 3.01 13.93
CA HIS A 69 -3.06 1.67 14.38
C HIS A 69 -4.36 1.68 15.20
N GLN A 70 -4.73 2.81 15.82
CA GLN A 70 -5.78 2.87 16.83
C GLN A 70 -6.84 3.95 16.56
N GLY A 71 -6.48 5.02 15.86
CA GLY A 71 -7.35 6.13 15.50
C GLY A 71 -7.89 6.02 14.08
N ARG A 72 -7.72 7.05 13.25
CA ARG A 72 -8.37 7.15 11.92
C ARG A 72 -7.86 6.13 10.89
N GLY A 73 -6.64 5.62 11.06
CA GLY A 73 -6.06 4.61 10.18
C GLY A 73 -5.28 5.14 8.99
N PHE A 74 -5.07 6.46 8.86
CA PHE A 74 -4.19 7.04 7.85
C PHE A 74 -3.72 8.45 8.26
N PHE A 75 -2.59 8.87 7.70
CA PHE A 75 -2.10 10.25 7.80
C PHE A 75 -1.11 10.57 6.66
N THR A 76 -0.83 11.87 6.49
CA THR A 76 0.18 12.41 5.58
C THR A 76 1.22 13.20 6.37
N ILE A 77 2.51 13.05 6.04
CA ILE A 77 3.57 13.96 6.47
C ILE A 77 3.94 14.82 5.26
N ARG A 78 3.90 16.14 5.43
CA ARG A 78 4.08 17.12 4.36
C ARG A 78 5.25 18.06 4.63
N GLY A 79 5.89 18.49 3.55
CA GLY A 79 6.84 19.59 3.54
C GLY A 79 8.28 19.20 3.23
N LEU A 80 8.51 17.94 2.85
CA LEU A 80 9.77 17.52 2.23
C LEU A 80 9.79 17.97 0.77
N ASP A 81 10.97 18.28 0.26
CA ASP A 81 11.19 18.53 -1.16
C ASP A 81 12.07 17.40 -1.73
N PRO A 82 11.52 16.49 -2.55
CA PRO A 82 12.28 15.39 -3.15
C PRO A 82 13.46 15.84 -4.00
N ASP A 83 13.43 17.05 -4.57
CA ASP A 83 14.47 17.56 -5.46
C ASP A 83 15.71 18.03 -4.67
N GLU A 84 15.58 18.24 -3.35
CA GLU A 84 16.72 18.48 -2.45
C GLU A 84 17.53 17.20 -2.16
N PHE A 85 17.02 16.02 -2.54
CA PHE A 85 17.61 14.72 -2.21
C PHE A 85 17.98 13.95 -3.47
N SER A 86 19.13 13.25 -3.44
CA SER A 86 19.40 12.23 -4.46
C SER A 86 18.33 11.11 -4.42
N PRO A 87 18.17 10.28 -5.47
CA PRO A 87 17.25 9.14 -5.41
C PRO A 87 17.53 8.19 -4.24
N GLU A 88 18.80 8.03 -3.89
CA GLU A 88 19.29 7.25 -2.75
C GLU A 88 18.90 7.92 -1.43
N ASP A 89 19.16 9.22 -1.27
CA ASP A 89 18.81 9.99 -0.06
C ASP A 89 17.29 10.05 0.15
N ASN A 90 16.51 10.18 -0.93
CA ASN A 90 15.04 10.12 -0.87
C ASN A 90 14.56 8.80 -0.25
N ILE A 91 15.22 7.68 -0.57
CA ILE A 91 14.94 6.39 0.07
C ILE A 91 15.37 6.44 1.53
N LEU A 92 16.60 6.89 1.86
CA LEU A 92 17.09 6.93 3.24
C LEU A 92 16.21 7.77 4.17
N VAL A 93 15.75 8.95 3.73
CA VAL A 93 14.80 9.79 4.46
C VAL A 93 13.47 9.05 4.67
N PHE A 94 12.96 8.41 3.61
CA PHE A 94 11.72 7.64 3.70
C PHE A 94 11.84 6.44 4.65
N LEU A 95 12.99 5.74 4.62
CA LEU A 95 13.31 4.65 5.53
C LEU A 95 13.43 5.14 6.98
N GLY A 96 14.13 6.26 7.20
CA GLY A 96 14.41 6.85 8.51
C GLY A 96 13.13 7.27 9.22
N ILE A 97 12.28 8.07 8.55
CA ILE A 97 10.98 8.48 9.09
C ILE A 97 10.09 7.26 9.34
N SER A 98 10.03 6.33 8.39
CA SER A 98 9.21 5.12 8.53
C SER A 98 9.62 4.26 9.72
N SER A 99 10.89 4.27 10.14
CA SER A 99 11.37 3.49 11.29
C SER A 99 10.72 3.90 12.63
N TYR A 100 10.21 5.13 12.73
CA TYR A 100 9.43 5.60 13.89
C TYR A 100 7.94 5.25 13.78
N ILE A 101 7.44 4.94 12.59
CA ILE A 101 6.04 4.58 12.34
C ILE A 101 5.84 3.07 12.40
N ALA A 102 6.62 2.34 11.60
CA ALA A 102 6.58 0.89 11.45
C ALA A 102 7.93 0.41 10.87
N GLU A 103 8.72 -0.24 11.70
CA GLU A 103 10.15 -0.51 11.47
C GLU A 103 10.45 -1.70 10.57
N LYS A 104 9.57 -2.71 10.52
CA LYS A 104 9.77 -3.87 9.65
C LYS A 104 9.34 -3.55 8.24
N ARG A 105 10.08 -4.08 7.27
CA ARG A 105 9.88 -3.85 5.83
C ARG A 105 9.63 -5.19 5.16
N ALA A 106 8.67 -5.22 4.24
CA ALA A 106 8.28 -6.44 3.54
C ALA A 106 8.74 -6.42 2.09
N LYS A 107 9.07 -7.60 1.57
CA LYS A 107 9.20 -7.85 0.14
C LYS A 107 7.86 -7.62 -0.54
N GLN A 108 7.87 -6.92 -1.68
CA GLN A 108 6.65 -6.53 -2.40
C GLN A 108 6.37 -7.37 -3.64
N ASP A 109 7.31 -8.22 -4.06
CA ASP A 109 7.12 -9.16 -5.16
C ASP A 109 8.07 -10.39 -5.07
N ASP A 110 7.87 -11.34 -5.99
CA ASP A 110 8.65 -12.58 -6.11
C ASP A 110 10.15 -12.39 -6.38
N HIS A 111 10.58 -11.16 -6.66
CA HIS A 111 11.99 -10.85 -6.92
C HIS A 111 12.68 -10.33 -5.66
N GLY A 112 11.93 -10.18 -4.56
CA GLY A 112 12.42 -9.68 -3.29
C GLY A 112 12.56 -8.17 -3.23
N ASN A 113 11.99 -7.43 -4.18
CA ASN A 113 12.04 -5.97 -4.19
C ASN A 113 11.37 -5.42 -2.92
N LEU A 114 12.10 -4.61 -2.15
CA LEU A 114 11.53 -3.95 -0.97
C LEU A 114 10.72 -2.71 -1.33
N PHE A 115 10.95 -2.14 -2.51
CA PHE A 115 10.24 -0.96 -3.01
C PHE A 115 9.40 -1.29 -4.22
N ALA A 116 8.17 -0.78 -4.26
CA ALA A 116 7.36 -0.78 -5.48
C ALA A 116 7.36 0.63 -6.04
N HIS A 117 7.87 0.76 -7.28
CA HIS A 117 7.79 1.99 -8.05
C HIS A 117 6.45 2.00 -8.79
N ILE A 118 5.57 2.93 -8.42
CA ILE A 118 4.21 3.04 -8.96
C ILE A 118 4.19 4.23 -9.93
N ARG A 119 4.03 3.94 -11.22
CA ARG A 119 4.09 4.91 -12.31
C ARG A 119 3.46 4.32 -13.57
N GLN A 120 3.15 5.16 -14.57
CA GLN A 120 2.82 4.61 -15.89
C GLN A 120 4.09 4.03 -16.53
N ALA A 121 4.06 2.76 -16.91
CA ALA A 121 5.12 2.18 -17.70
C ALA A 121 5.01 2.68 -19.15
N LYS A 122 6.01 3.45 -19.62
CA LYS A 122 6.00 4.09 -20.95
C LYS A 122 6.43 3.18 -22.12
N LEU A 123 7.06 2.03 -21.84
CA LEU A 123 7.56 1.07 -22.86
C LEU A 123 7.10 -0.41 -22.75
N PRO A 124 5.91 -0.79 -22.24
CA PRO A 124 5.46 -2.18 -22.32
C PRO A 124 4.94 -2.51 -23.72
N SER A 125 5.32 -3.69 -24.22
CA SER A 125 4.62 -4.36 -25.34
C SER A 125 3.23 -4.89 -24.95
N VAL A 126 2.85 -4.75 -23.68
CA VAL A 126 1.58 -5.23 -23.11
C VAL A 126 0.55 -4.09 -23.12
N PRO A 127 -0.71 -4.33 -23.57
CA PRO A 127 -1.81 -3.35 -23.49
C PRO A 127 -2.06 -2.84 -22.06
N GLN A 128 -2.65 -1.65 -21.89
CA GLN A 128 -2.80 -1.02 -20.55
C GLN A 128 -3.69 -1.84 -19.60
N GLU A 129 -4.72 -2.47 -20.16
CA GLU A 129 -5.71 -3.32 -19.48
C GLU A 129 -5.13 -4.62 -18.92
N ASP A 130 -3.98 -5.05 -19.44
CA ASP A 130 -3.30 -6.28 -19.04
C ASP A 130 -2.08 -6.02 -18.14
N ARG A 131 -1.76 -4.74 -17.89
CA ARG A 131 -0.65 -4.35 -17.01
C ARG A 131 -1.05 -4.48 -15.55
N PRO A 132 -0.09 -4.80 -14.66
CA PRO A 132 -0.29 -4.59 -13.23
C PRO A 132 -0.75 -3.16 -12.95
N VAL A 133 -1.70 -2.98 -12.05
CA VAL A 133 -2.28 -1.66 -11.69
C VAL A 133 -1.20 -0.62 -11.39
N ARG A 134 -0.12 -1.03 -10.72
CA ARG A 134 1.02 -0.16 -10.37
C ARG A 134 1.77 0.42 -11.56
N ASP A 135 1.68 -0.22 -12.73
CA ASP A 135 2.36 0.11 -13.99
C ASP A 135 1.42 0.71 -15.05
N SER A 136 0.12 0.82 -14.74
CA SER A 136 -0.95 1.31 -15.62
C SER A 136 -1.40 2.72 -15.22
N ASN A 137 -2.00 3.45 -16.15
CA ASN A 137 -2.65 4.75 -15.89
C ASN A 137 -4.18 4.68 -15.74
N LEU A 138 -4.76 3.47 -15.85
CA LEU A 138 -6.18 3.23 -15.62
C LEU A 138 -6.54 3.38 -14.13
N PRO A 139 -7.80 3.71 -13.78
CA PRO A 139 -8.23 3.71 -12.38
C PRO A 139 -8.07 2.31 -11.75
N SER A 140 -7.86 2.29 -10.44
CA SER A 140 -7.87 1.05 -9.65
C SER A 140 -9.11 1.00 -8.78
N ALA A 141 -9.78 -0.15 -8.74
CA ALA A 141 -10.84 -0.42 -7.76
C ALA A 141 -10.33 -0.38 -6.30
N PHE A 142 -11.25 -0.24 -5.35
CA PHE A 142 -10.92 -0.31 -3.93
C PHE A 142 -10.38 -1.68 -3.58
N HIS A 143 -9.31 -1.71 -2.80
CA HIS A 143 -8.69 -2.94 -2.31
C HIS A 143 -7.90 -2.68 -1.04
N THR A 144 -7.47 -3.76 -0.41
CA THR A 144 -6.37 -3.81 0.56
C THR A 144 -5.26 -4.67 -0.03
N ASP A 145 -4.01 -4.35 0.25
CA ASP A 145 -2.89 -5.19 -0.17
C ASP A 145 -2.89 -6.49 0.64
N MET A 146 -2.76 -7.65 -0.02
CA MET A 146 -3.22 -8.93 0.56
C MET A 146 -2.63 -9.33 1.92
N PHE A 147 -1.37 -9.03 2.22
CA PHE A 147 -0.77 -9.48 3.48
C PHE A 147 0.02 -8.40 4.21
N CYS A 148 -0.10 -7.15 3.77
CA CYS A 148 0.58 -6.01 4.38
C CYS A 148 -0.19 -5.51 5.62
N ASN A 149 0.53 -4.97 6.61
CA ASN A 149 -0.08 -4.28 7.75
C ASN A 149 -0.23 -2.78 7.49
N VAL A 150 0.83 -2.12 7.03
CA VAL A 150 0.88 -0.67 6.77
C VAL A 150 1.43 -0.39 5.38
N LEU A 151 0.69 0.39 4.59
CA LEU A 151 1.22 0.98 3.36
C LEU A 151 1.90 2.29 3.70
N ALA A 152 3.10 2.49 3.17
CA ALA A 152 3.74 3.78 3.16
C ALA A 152 4.06 4.16 1.71
N MET A 153 3.81 5.40 1.32
CA MET A 153 4.11 5.89 -0.03
C MET A 153 4.80 7.25 0.04
N GLN A 154 5.88 7.39 -0.71
CA GLN A 154 6.54 8.67 -0.98
C GLN A 154 6.10 9.18 -2.35
N ILE A 155 5.58 10.40 -2.41
CA ILE A 155 5.22 11.08 -3.65
C ILE A 155 6.47 11.74 -4.26
N ARG A 156 6.94 11.22 -5.40
CA ARG A 156 8.10 11.74 -6.15
C ARG A 156 7.72 12.47 -7.43
N GLY A 157 6.44 12.45 -7.78
CA GLY A 157 5.91 13.12 -8.97
C GLY A 157 4.39 12.97 -9.01
N CYS A 158 3.72 14.05 -9.38
CA CYS A 158 2.28 14.08 -9.59
C CYS A 158 1.97 14.01 -11.10
N ALA A 159 0.83 13.42 -11.43
CA ALA A 159 0.32 13.46 -12.79
C ALA A 159 -0.09 14.90 -13.16
N ALA A 160 -0.17 15.21 -14.46
CA ALA A 160 -0.75 16.46 -14.93
C ALA A 160 -2.24 16.59 -14.56
N SER A 161 -2.97 15.46 -14.59
CA SER A 161 -4.36 15.40 -14.12
C SER A 161 -4.72 14.02 -13.57
N GLY A 162 -5.63 14.01 -12.60
CA GLY A 162 -6.10 12.80 -11.91
C GLY A 162 -5.00 12.13 -11.09
N GLY A 163 -5.13 10.82 -10.90
CA GLY A 163 -4.15 10.00 -10.19
C GLY A 163 -4.14 10.15 -8.67
N ASN A 164 -5.15 10.85 -8.12
CA ASN A 164 -5.35 11.01 -6.69
C ASN A 164 -5.47 9.64 -6.01
N HIS A 165 -4.94 9.57 -4.79
CA HIS A 165 -5.11 8.39 -3.95
C HIS A 165 -6.45 8.53 -3.20
N ILE A 166 -7.30 7.54 -3.36
CA ILE A 166 -8.64 7.53 -2.77
C ILE A 166 -8.68 6.48 -1.68
N ILE A 167 -9.30 6.79 -0.56
CA ILE A 167 -9.44 5.88 0.57
C ILE A 167 -10.88 5.79 1.06
N ALA A 168 -11.24 4.65 1.66
CA ALA A 168 -12.50 4.46 2.35
C ALA A 168 -12.29 3.60 3.61
N SER A 169 -12.99 3.92 4.69
CA SER A 169 -12.96 3.10 5.89
C SER A 169 -13.64 1.75 5.66
N ALA A 170 -12.88 0.66 5.78
CA ALA A 170 -13.45 -0.69 5.75
C ALA A 170 -14.39 -0.94 6.94
N TRP A 171 -14.22 -0.21 8.05
CA TRP A 171 -15.10 -0.29 9.21
C TRP A 171 -16.44 0.40 8.96
N ASN A 172 -16.45 1.51 8.22
CA ASN A 172 -17.68 2.14 7.77
C ASN A 172 -18.40 1.27 6.73
N VAL A 173 -17.66 0.68 5.78
CA VAL A 173 -18.23 -0.33 4.84
C VAL A 173 -18.87 -1.49 5.60
N TYR A 174 -18.17 -2.05 6.59
CA TYR A 174 -18.72 -3.10 7.45
C TYR A 174 -20.01 -2.67 8.17
N ASN A 175 -20.03 -1.46 8.74
CA ASN A 175 -21.21 -0.94 9.44
C ASN A 175 -22.41 -0.78 8.50
N GLU A 176 -22.21 -0.24 7.29
CA GLU A 176 -23.27 -0.11 6.30
C GLU A 176 -23.81 -1.49 5.90
N LEU A 177 -22.94 -2.45 5.55
CA LEU A 177 -23.35 -3.82 5.25
C LEU A 177 -24.09 -4.48 6.42
N ALA A 178 -23.64 -4.27 7.66
CA ALA A 178 -24.30 -4.81 8.85
C ALA A 178 -25.72 -4.24 9.04
N ARG A 179 -25.96 -3.01 8.57
CA ARG A 179 -27.25 -2.34 8.63
C ARG A 179 -28.17 -2.75 7.48
N THR A 180 -27.64 -2.89 6.27
CA THR A 180 -28.45 -3.00 5.05
C THR A 180 -28.43 -4.39 4.39
N ARG A 181 -27.33 -5.14 4.50
CA ARG A 181 -27.05 -6.38 3.76
C ARG A 181 -26.26 -7.39 4.58
N LYS A 182 -26.83 -7.83 5.71
CA LYS A 182 -26.22 -8.83 6.61
C LYS A 182 -25.91 -10.15 5.92
N ASP A 183 -26.71 -10.50 4.92
CA ASP A 183 -26.50 -11.67 4.06
C ASP A 183 -25.16 -11.61 3.32
N LEU A 184 -24.73 -10.42 2.85
CA LEU A 184 -23.44 -10.26 2.19
C LEU A 184 -22.27 -10.33 3.19
N LEU A 185 -22.45 -9.93 4.45
CA LEU A 185 -21.41 -10.12 5.48
C LEU A 185 -21.10 -11.60 5.71
N GLU A 186 -22.12 -12.45 5.73
CA GLU A 186 -21.95 -13.90 5.87
C GLU A 186 -21.16 -14.47 4.68
N VAL A 187 -21.47 -14.01 3.47
CA VAL A 187 -20.75 -14.39 2.23
C VAL A 187 -19.28 -13.97 2.32
N LEU A 188 -19.00 -12.75 2.75
CA LEU A 188 -17.63 -12.23 2.91
C LEU A 188 -16.83 -12.98 4.00
N ALA A 189 -17.51 -13.39 5.07
CA ALA A 189 -16.88 -14.11 6.19
C ALA A 189 -16.73 -15.63 5.93
N THR A 190 -17.45 -16.18 4.96
CA THR A 190 -17.36 -17.60 4.60
C THR A 190 -15.98 -17.90 3.99
N PRO A 191 -15.26 -18.95 4.43
CA PRO A 191 -13.95 -19.31 3.91
C PRO A 191 -14.05 -20.05 2.56
N ASN A 192 -14.76 -19.46 1.59
CA ASN A 192 -14.99 -20.04 0.27
C ASN A 192 -14.45 -19.22 -0.91
N TRP A 193 -13.66 -18.19 -0.65
CA TRP A 193 -13.02 -17.38 -1.68
C TRP A 193 -11.69 -18.00 -2.07
N THR A 194 -11.57 -18.38 -3.33
CA THR A 194 -10.33 -18.97 -3.87
C THR A 194 -9.52 -17.87 -4.54
N PHE A 195 -8.29 -17.63 -4.08
CA PHE A 195 -7.39 -16.64 -4.67
C PHE A 195 -6.44 -17.33 -5.66
N ASP A 196 -6.45 -16.86 -6.91
CA ASP A 196 -5.45 -17.22 -7.93
C ASP A 196 -4.20 -16.36 -7.75
N HIS A 197 -3.37 -16.72 -6.76
CA HIS A 197 -2.08 -16.06 -6.56
C HIS A 197 -1.16 -16.42 -7.73
N ARG A 198 -0.80 -15.41 -8.52
CA ARG A 198 0.19 -15.57 -9.60
C ARG A 198 1.56 -15.18 -9.08
N GLY A 199 2.48 -16.12 -9.12
CA GLY A 199 3.85 -15.88 -8.69
C GLY A 199 4.39 -16.99 -7.79
N ARG A 200 5.53 -16.72 -7.17
CA ARG A 200 6.21 -17.62 -6.22
C ARG A 200 6.04 -17.18 -4.77
N LEU A 201 5.65 -15.92 -4.52
CA LEU A 201 5.53 -15.38 -3.17
C LEU A 201 4.32 -15.95 -2.44
N MET A 202 3.27 -16.39 -3.15
CA MET A 202 2.04 -16.89 -2.55
C MET A 202 1.52 -18.09 -3.34
N GLU A 203 1.18 -19.18 -2.63
CA GLU A 203 0.46 -20.31 -3.22
C GLU A 203 -1.03 -20.01 -3.27
N PRO A 204 -1.79 -20.55 -4.25
CA PRO A 204 -3.25 -20.49 -4.25
C PRO A 204 -3.83 -20.89 -2.89
N ASP A 205 -4.76 -20.10 -2.37
CA ASP A 205 -5.38 -20.34 -1.08
C ASP A 205 -6.90 -20.10 -1.12
N LYS A 206 -7.57 -20.62 -0.09
CA LYS A 206 -9.01 -20.47 0.12
C LYS A 206 -9.26 -19.92 1.51
N ARG A 207 -9.86 -18.72 1.60
CA ARG A 207 -10.02 -18.00 2.87
C ARG A 207 -11.15 -16.97 2.83
N PRO A 208 -11.61 -16.45 3.97
CA PRO A 208 -12.57 -15.34 4.00
C PRO A 208 -11.98 -14.03 3.43
N LEU A 209 -12.85 -13.08 3.10
CA LEU A 209 -12.46 -11.68 2.87
C LEU A 209 -12.62 -10.83 4.12
N LEU A 210 -13.64 -11.13 4.92
CA LEU A 210 -13.97 -10.42 6.14
C LEU A 210 -13.66 -11.28 7.37
N TYR A 211 -12.99 -10.69 8.35
CA TYR A 211 -12.61 -11.35 9.59
C TYR A 211 -13.01 -10.49 10.79
N TYR A 212 -13.31 -11.16 11.90
CA TYR A 212 -13.30 -10.54 13.23
C TYR A 212 -12.27 -11.29 14.09
N HIS A 213 -11.16 -10.62 14.41
CA HIS A 213 -10.05 -11.23 15.14
C HIS A 213 -9.40 -10.21 16.06
N GLY A 214 -9.06 -10.60 17.29
CA GLY A 214 -8.43 -9.71 18.26
C GLY A 214 -9.25 -8.44 18.57
N GLY A 215 -10.58 -8.50 18.49
CA GLY A 215 -11.47 -7.34 18.69
C GLY A 215 -11.50 -6.36 17.52
N LYS A 216 -10.93 -6.72 16.36
CA LYS A 216 -10.87 -5.87 15.18
C LYS A 216 -11.60 -6.53 14.01
N VAL A 217 -12.37 -5.74 13.26
CA VAL A 217 -12.81 -6.12 11.92
C VAL A 217 -11.66 -5.87 10.95
N ILE A 218 -11.32 -6.90 10.18
CA ILE A 218 -10.27 -6.87 9.16
C ILE A 218 -10.92 -7.25 7.84
N LEU A 219 -10.81 -6.36 6.85
CA LEU A 219 -11.18 -6.66 5.48
C LEU A 219 -9.89 -6.90 4.71
N ASN A 220 -9.71 -8.10 4.16
CA ASN A 220 -8.62 -8.41 3.26
C ASN A 220 -9.16 -8.77 1.88
N PHE A 221 -9.19 -7.76 1.02
CA PHE A 221 -9.97 -7.77 -0.20
C PHE A 221 -9.17 -7.22 -1.36
N VAL A 222 -9.07 -8.01 -2.43
CA VAL A 222 -8.61 -7.55 -3.74
C VAL A 222 -9.35 -8.36 -4.80
N ARG A 223 -9.95 -7.68 -5.78
CA ARG A 223 -10.82 -8.34 -6.77
C ARG A 223 -10.04 -9.21 -7.76
N GLN A 224 -8.88 -8.76 -8.20
CA GLN A 224 -8.13 -9.37 -9.30
C GLN A 224 -7.82 -10.86 -9.09
N PRO A 225 -7.27 -11.33 -7.95
CA PRO A 225 -7.02 -12.76 -7.75
C PRO A 225 -8.28 -13.64 -7.69
N ILE A 226 -9.45 -13.03 -7.43
CA ILE A 226 -10.73 -13.73 -7.28
C ILE A 226 -11.49 -13.78 -8.61
N MET A 227 -11.41 -12.73 -9.42
CA MET A 227 -12.18 -12.57 -10.66
C MET A 227 -11.35 -12.69 -11.94
N GLY A 228 -10.03 -12.46 -11.87
CA GLY A 228 -9.20 -12.19 -13.04
C GLY A 228 -9.23 -10.72 -13.45
N LEU A 229 -8.60 -10.41 -14.59
CA LEU A 229 -8.76 -9.13 -15.30
C LEU A 229 -9.58 -9.37 -16.57
N ALA A 230 -10.08 -8.31 -17.21
CA ALA A 230 -10.96 -8.38 -18.38
C ALA A 230 -10.48 -9.39 -19.46
N ASN A 231 -9.18 -9.38 -19.78
CA ASN A 231 -8.58 -10.28 -20.77
C ASN A 231 -7.63 -11.33 -20.16
N VAL A 232 -7.52 -11.38 -18.83
CA VAL A 232 -6.64 -12.32 -18.13
C VAL A 232 -7.49 -13.21 -17.23
N ALA A 233 -7.96 -14.31 -17.81
CA ALA A 233 -8.71 -15.34 -17.09
C ALA A 233 -7.86 -15.96 -15.99
N ARG A 234 -8.52 -16.38 -14.91
CA ARG A 234 -7.92 -17.15 -13.80
C ARG A 234 -7.36 -18.49 -14.27
N SER A 235 -6.46 -19.06 -13.49
CA SER A 235 -5.93 -20.40 -13.72
C SER A 235 -7.05 -21.45 -13.88
N ASN A 236 -6.87 -22.39 -14.81
CA ASN A 236 -7.85 -23.44 -15.09
C ASN A 236 -8.12 -24.32 -13.86
N GLY A 237 -9.37 -24.77 -13.69
CA GLY A 237 -9.77 -25.68 -12.61
C GLY A 237 -10.12 -25.01 -11.28
N LEU A 238 -10.03 -23.68 -11.19
CA LEU A 238 -10.48 -22.94 -10.02
C LEU A 238 -12.02 -22.79 -10.00
N PRO A 239 -12.67 -22.79 -8.82
CA PRO A 239 -14.11 -22.58 -8.73
C PRO A 239 -14.54 -21.24 -9.31
N THR A 240 -15.65 -21.26 -10.05
CA THR A 240 -16.31 -20.04 -10.55
C THR A 240 -16.82 -19.21 -9.38
N VAL A 241 -16.71 -17.89 -9.51
CA VAL A 241 -17.28 -16.94 -8.55
C VAL A 241 -18.79 -16.97 -8.66
N THR A 242 -19.49 -17.22 -7.57
CA THR A 242 -20.96 -17.29 -7.56
C THR A 242 -21.59 -15.90 -7.73
N PRO A 243 -22.86 -15.79 -8.20
CA PRO A 243 -23.54 -14.50 -8.29
C PRO A 243 -23.59 -13.74 -6.96
N GLN A 244 -23.79 -14.45 -5.84
CA GLN A 244 -23.81 -13.85 -4.50
C GLN A 244 -22.43 -13.34 -4.06
N GLN A 245 -21.36 -14.05 -4.46
CA GLN A 245 -20.00 -13.56 -4.25
C GLN A 245 -19.73 -12.30 -5.09
N VAL A 246 -20.13 -12.26 -6.36
CA VAL A 246 -19.99 -11.05 -7.20
C VAL A 246 -20.72 -9.87 -6.56
N GLU A 247 -21.97 -10.08 -6.13
CA GLU A 247 -22.76 -9.06 -5.44
C GLU A 247 -22.08 -8.55 -4.16
N ALA A 248 -21.46 -9.44 -3.37
CA ALA A 248 -20.71 -9.03 -2.18
C ALA A 248 -19.49 -8.16 -2.51
N LEU A 249 -18.76 -8.46 -3.59
CA LEU A 249 -17.63 -7.64 -4.04
C LEU A 249 -18.10 -6.28 -4.56
N ASP A 250 -19.23 -6.25 -5.28
CA ASP A 250 -19.81 -5.02 -5.83
C ASP A 250 -20.37 -4.12 -4.73
N ALA A 251 -20.96 -4.71 -3.69
CA ALA A 251 -21.42 -3.97 -2.51
C ALA A 251 -20.26 -3.29 -1.77
N ILE A 252 -19.11 -3.97 -1.59
CA ILE A 252 -17.91 -3.32 -1.02
C ILE A 252 -17.51 -2.12 -1.86
N GLN A 253 -17.41 -2.29 -3.18
CA GLN A 253 -17.00 -1.23 -4.10
C GLN A 253 -17.94 -0.04 -4.03
N SER A 254 -19.25 -0.27 -4.16
CA SER A 254 -20.26 0.80 -4.17
C SER A 254 -20.33 1.57 -2.84
N ILE A 255 -20.26 0.87 -1.70
CA ILE A 255 -20.27 1.52 -0.38
C ILE A 255 -18.97 2.30 -0.16
N ALA A 256 -17.83 1.75 -0.59
CA ALA A 256 -16.55 2.45 -0.52
C ALA A 256 -16.55 3.73 -1.36
N GLU A 257 -17.05 3.68 -2.60
CA GLU A 257 -17.19 4.85 -3.50
C GLU A 257 -18.11 5.91 -2.90
N LYS A 258 -19.23 5.50 -2.30
CA LYS A 258 -20.14 6.41 -1.61
C LYS A 258 -19.45 7.17 -0.47
N HIS A 259 -18.66 6.47 0.34
CA HIS A 259 -18.02 7.03 1.54
C HIS A 259 -16.55 7.43 1.35
N GLN A 260 -16.09 7.56 0.10
CA GLN A 260 -14.69 7.76 -0.21
C GLN A 260 -14.18 9.14 0.19
N HIS A 261 -12.90 9.22 0.56
CA HIS A 261 -12.17 10.46 0.75
C HIS A 261 -10.99 10.51 -0.23
N HIS A 262 -10.80 11.66 -0.87
CA HIS A 262 -9.67 11.90 -1.77
C HIS A 262 -8.53 12.51 -0.99
N LEU A 263 -7.38 11.85 -0.96
CA LEU A 263 -6.18 12.40 -0.34
C LEU A 263 -5.60 13.48 -1.24
N SER A 264 -5.47 14.68 -0.69
CA SER A 264 -4.62 15.74 -1.24
C SER A 264 -3.17 15.27 -1.26
N MET A 265 -2.58 15.18 -2.45
CA MET A 265 -1.21 14.75 -2.66
C MET A 265 -0.37 15.91 -3.17
N GLN A 266 0.79 16.11 -2.53
CA GLN A 266 1.80 17.06 -2.98
C GLN A 266 3.13 16.34 -3.19
N LEU A 267 3.97 16.92 -4.05
CA LEU A 267 5.34 16.45 -4.22
C LEU A 267 6.04 16.43 -2.85
N GLY A 268 6.68 15.30 -2.51
CA GLY A 268 7.36 15.11 -1.23
C GLY A 268 6.50 14.62 -0.08
N ASP A 269 5.17 14.54 -0.24
CA ASP A 269 4.31 13.95 0.80
C ASP A 269 4.70 12.48 1.07
N LEU A 270 4.66 12.11 2.35
CA LEU A 270 4.70 10.72 2.80
C LEU A 270 3.33 10.32 3.33
N ILE A 271 2.68 9.35 2.69
CA ILE A 271 1.35 8.88 3.06
C ILE A 271 1.48 7.52 3.75
N PHE A 272 0.82 7.36 4.90
CA PHE A 272 0.76 6.11 5.65
C PHE A 272 -0.69 5.68 5.83
N ILE A 273 -0.96 4.40 5.57
CA ILE A 273 -2.31 3.81 5.63
C ILE A 273 -2.25 2.47 6.37
N ASN A 274 -3.15 2.28 7.33
CA ASN A 274 -3.41 0.98 7.93
C ASN A 274 -4.21 0.13 6.96
N ASN A 275 -3.49 -0.79 6.31
CA ASN A 275 -4.00 -1.61 5.22
C ASN A 275 -5.08 -2.61 5.66
N LEU A 276 -5.20 -2.87 6.96
CA LEU A 276 -6.21 -3.81 7.49
C LEU A 276 -7.57 -3.15 7.73
N SER A 277 -7.60 -1.82 7.80
CA SER A 277 -8.79 -1.04 8.15
C SER A 277 -9.24 -0.07 7.06
N ILE A 278 -8.37 0.25 6.10
CA ILE A 278 -8.64 1.21 5.04
C ILE A 278 -8.56 0.49 3.69
N LEU A 279 -9.61 0.65 2.90
CA LEU A 279 -9.60 0.35 1.47
C LEU A 279 -8.97 1.52 0.74
N HIS A 280 -8.11 1.24 -0.24
CA HIS A 280 -7.50 2.25 -1.09
C HIS A 280 -7.73 1.96 -2.57
N ALA A 281 -7.77 3.05 -3.34
CA ALA A 281 -7.97 3.10 -4.77
C ALA A 281 -7.14 4.26 -5.36
N ARG A 282 -7.14 4.36 -6.68
CA ARG A 282 -6.47 5.42 -7.42
C ARG A 282 -7.34 5.81 -8.60
N GLU A 283 -7.46 7.10 -8.83
CA GLU A 283 -8.04 7.60 -10.07
C GLU A 283 -7.24 7.18 -11.30
N GLY A 284 -7.90 7.20 -12.46
CA GLY A 284 -7.17 7.26 -13.73
C GLY A 284 -6.36 8.55 -13.79
N PHE A 285 -5.27 8.54 -14.54
CA PHE A 285 -4.41 9.72 -14.66
C PHE A 285 -3.81 9.89 -16.04
N GLN A 286 -3.39 11.13 -16.30
CA GLN A 286 -2.68 11.52 -17.51
C GLN A 286 -1.41 12.26 -17.11
N ASP A 287 -0.28 11.75 -17.59
CA ASP A 287 1.03 12.41 -17.50
C ASP A 287 1.21 13.38 -18.68
N ASP A 288 2.07 14.38 -18.50
CA ASP A 288 2.62 15.21 -19.59
C ASP A 288 4.17 15.18 -19.58
N GLU A 289 4.81 16.15 -20.24
CA GLU A 289 6.28 16.24 -20.30
C GLU A 289 6.91 16.65 -18.97
N GLU A 290 6.24 17.47 -18.17
CA GLU A 290 6.72 18.07 -16.92
C GLU A 290 6.21 17.31 -15.69
N ASN A 291 4.99 16.78 -15.77
CA ASN A 291 4.24 16.19 -14.67
C ASN A 291 4.01 14.71 -14.95
N THR A 292 4.89 13.88 -14.36
CA THR A 292 4.77 12.42 -14.43
C THR A 292 4.52 11.83 -13.06
N ARG A 293 3.46 11.03 -12.95
CA ARG A 293 3.10 10.38 -11.69
C ARG A 293 4.16 9.35 -11.31
N TYR A 294 4.77 9.53 -10.15
CA TYR A 294 5.76 8.60 -9.63
C TYR A 294 5.72 8.52 -8.12
N LEU A 295 5.39 7.34 -7.61
CA LEU A 295 5.39 7.04 -6.18
C LEU A 295 6.33 5.89 -5.88
N VAL A 296 6.94 5.90 -4.70
CA VAL A 296 7.66 4.75 -4.16
C VAL A 296 6.93 4.26 -2.93
N ARG A 297 6.49 3.00 -2.95
CA ARG A 297 5.76 2.39 -1.85
C ARG A 297 6.65 1.45 -1.06
N MET A 298 6.40 1.34 0.24
CA MET A 298 6.85 0.26 1.13
C MET A 298 5.66 -0.44 1.77
N TRP A 299 5.85 -1.73 2.09
CA TRP A 299 5.00 -2.47 3.00
C TRP A 299 5.70 -2.56 4.35
N LEU A 300 5.02 -2.11 5.40
CA LEU A 300 5.58 -1.95 6.73
C LEU A 300 4.79 -2.71 7.80
N LYS A 301 5.44 -2.97 8.92
CA LYS A 301 4.84 -3.52 10.14
C LYS A 301 5.52 -2.95 11.38
N ASN A 302 4.72 -2.48 12.32
CA ASN A 302 5.17 -2.10 13.66
C ASN A 302 5.00 -3.31 14.57
N GLU A 303 6.07 -3.86 15.15
CA GLU A 303 5.98 -5.09 15.95
C GLU A 303 5.09 -4.92 17.19
N SER A 304 5.09 -3.73 17.79
CA SER A 304 4.35 -3.46 19.03
C SER A 304 2.88 -3.10 18.82
N LEU A 305 2.56 -2.44 17.70
CA LEU A 305 1.22 -1.91 17.43
C LEU A 305 0.45 -2.69 16.37
N ALA A 306 1.11 -3.59 15.62
CA ALA A 306 0.44 -4.39 14.59
C ALA A 306 -0.72 -5.19 15.18
N TRP A 307 -1.83 -5.19 14.46
CA TRP A 307 -3.00 -5.97 14.85
C TRP A 307 -2.69 -7.46 14.77
N LYS A 308 -3.28 -8.23 15.68
CA LYS A 308 -3.26 -9.69 15.60
C LYS A 308 -3.96 -10.11 14.31
N LEU A 309 -3.27 -10.90 13.49
CA LEU A 309 -3.82 -11.43 12.25
C LEU A 309 -4.49 -12.79 12.49
N PRO A 310 -5.63 -13.10 11.87
CA PRO A 310 -6.18 -14.45 11.86
C PRO A 310 -5.24 -15.41 11.12
N LEU A 311 -5.27 -16.69 11.48
CA LEU A 311 -4.34 -17.72 10.97
C LEU A 311 -4.18 -17.72 9.43
N PRO A 312 -5.25 -17.59 8.61
CA PRO A 312 -5.09 -17.55 7.15
C PRO A 312 -4.23 -16.39 6.62
N LEU A 313 -4.15 -15.28 7.36
CA LEU A 313 -3.36 -14.10 6.96
C LEU A 313 -1.93 -14.12 7.53
N GLN A 314 -1.69 -14.89 8.60
CA GLN A 314 -0.37 -14.95 9.25
C GLN A 314 0.70 -15.51 8.30
N ARG A 315 0.41 -16.62 7.62
CA ARG A 315 1.37 -17.27 6.73
C ARG A 315 1.81 -16.37 5.58
N GLY A 316 0.86 -15.66 4.96
CA GLY A 316 1.17 -14.69 3.91
C GLY A 316 1.99 -13.53 4.44
N ASN A 317 1.62 -12.98 5.61
CA ASN A 317 2.37 -11.91 6.27
C ASN A 317 3.81 -12.32 6.58
N GLU A 318 4.01 -13.49 7.19
CA GLU A 318 5.33 -14.05 7.48
C GLU A 318 6.16 -14.23 6.21
N ARG A 319 5.54 -14.64 5.11
CA ARG A 319 6.25 -14.80 3.83
C ARG A 319 6.74 -13.47 3.28
N LEU A 320 6.00 -12.38 3.50
CA LEU A 320 6.43 -11.04 3.09
C LEU A 320 7.59 -10.49 3.96
N PHE A 321 7.50 -10.65 5.28
CA PHE A 321 8.40 -9.99 6.24
C PHE A 321 9.59 -10.85 6.68
N ASN A 322 9.46 -12.18 6.68
CA ASN A 322 10.42 -13.08 7.35
C ASN A 322 10.96 -14.21 6.46
N SER A 323 10.40 -14.45 5.27
CA SER A 323 10.87 -15.56 4.42
C SER A 323 12.32 -15.35 3.99
N LEU A 324 13.15 -16.37 4.19
CA LEU A 324 14.53 -16.42 3.72
C LEU A 324 14.67 -17.02 2.32
N ASP A 325 13.59 -17.56 1.76
CA ASP A 325 13.58 -18.22 0.44
C ASP A 325 13.73 -17.21 -0.71
N ILE A 326 13.48 -15.93 -0.43
CA ILE A 326 13.58 -14.82 -1.37
C ILE A 326 14.49 -13.76 -0.76
N GLU A 327 15.66 -13.60 -1.38
CA GLU A 327 16.65 -12.57 -1.03
C GLU A 327 16.05 -11.17 -1.20
N GLU A 328 16.36 -10.26 -0.28
CA GLU A 328 15.91 -8.87 -0.35
C GLU A 328 16.67 -8.09 -1.43
N LYS A 329 15.94 -7.30 -2.21
CA LYS A 329 16.50 -6.39 -3.21
C LYS A 329 16.11 -4.96 -2.88
N TRP A 330 17.13 -4.15 -2.68
CA TRP A 330 17.01 -2.71 -2.40
C TRP A 330 17.01 -1.92 -3.71
N ASN A 331 15.93 -2.07 -4.48
CA ASN A 331 15.76 -1.42 -5.76
C ASN A 331 15.49 0.10 -5.61
N ILE A 332 16.54 0.89 -5.42
CA ILE A 332 16.45 2.35 -5.16
C ILE A 332 15.80 3.12 -6.32
N ARG A 333 16.00 2.64 -7.56
CA ARG A 333 15.47 3.25 -8.79
C ARG A 333 14.61 2.27 -9.56
N TYR A 334 13.62 2.81 -10.27
CA TYR A 334 12.84 2.04 -11.22
C TYR A 334 13.77 1.45 -12.29
N GLN A 335 13.77 0.13 -12.40
CA GLN A 335 14.41 -0.59 -13.49
C GLN A 335 13.31 -1.17 -14.39
N PRO A 336 13.24 -0.76 -15.67
CA PRO A 336 12.33 -1.37 -16.61
C PRO A 336 12.59 -2.87 -16.68
N ARG A 337 11.53 -3.68 -16.61
CA ARG A 337 11.63 -5.11 -16.91
C ARG A 337 11.83 -5.28 -18.41
N LEU A 338 13.08 -5.25 -18.86
CA LEU A 338 13.43 -5.59 -20.23
C LEU A 338 13.15 -7.08 -20.43
N ARG A 339 12.10 -7.40 -21.20
CA ARG A 339 11.93 -8.73 -21.79
C ARG A 339 12.40 -8.62 -23.23
N PHE A 340 13.62 -9.09 -23.50
CA PHE A 340 14.03 -9.35 -24.88
C PHE A 340 13.62 -10.78 -25.23
N PRO A 341 12.99 -11.03 -26.40
CA PRO A 341 12.91 -12.37 -26.90
C PRO A 341 14.33 -12.82 -27.25
N LEU A 342 14.81 -13.89 -26.61
CA LEU A 342 15.89 -14.70 -27.17
C LEU A 342 15.33 -15.40 -28.42
N ARG A 343 15.16 -14.66 -29.52
CA ARG A 343 15.26 -15.30 -30.83
C ARG A 343 16.74 -15.56 -31.02
N GLU A 344 17.08 -16.85 -30.99
CA GLU A 344 18.38 -17.45 -31.27
C GLU A 344 19.44 -16.47 -31.82
N ARG A 345 20.45 -16.19 -31.00
CA ARG A 345 21.88 -16.22 -31.37
C ARG A 345 22.72 -15.68 -30.22
N LEU A 346 23.39 -16.59 -29.52
CA LEU A 346 24.74 -16.37 -29.02
C LEU A 346 25.63 -17.45 -29.63
N SER A 347 25.89 -17.29 -30.92
CA SER A 347 27.10 -17.77 -31.60
C SER A 347 27.37 -16.80 -32.75
N PRO A 348 28.66 -16.50 -33.07
CA PRO A 348 29.06 -15.62 -34.18
C PRO A 348 28.43 -15.97 -35.52
#